data_AF-A0A9P8EX97-F1
#
_entry.id   AF-A0A9P8EX97-F1
#
_cell.length_a   1.000
_cell.length_b   1.000
_cell.length_c   1.000
_cell.angle_alpha   90.00
_cell.angle_beta   90.00
_cell.angle_gamma   90.00
#
_symmetry.space_group_name_H-M   'P 1'
#
loop_
_entity.id
_entity.type
_entity.pdbx_description
1 polymer ?
#
loop_
_entity_poly.entity_id
_entity_poly.type
_entity_poly.pdbx_seq_one_letter_code
_entity_poly.pdbx_strand_id
1 'polypeptide(L)'
;AEKQRFYKENMEKVIKVQSIIRARQQGQAYKSLTSGKNPPVGTVKNFVHLLNDSDFDFDEELEFERLRKTVVQRVRQNEMAEQYIDQLDIKIALLVKNKITLDEVVKHQRHFGGHVGSLLNNTEISSKDPFDLKALNKNSRRKLEHYQELFFLLQTQPQYLARLFHKLKEQGMPEQEGKRIELLMMGLFGFAQKRREEYYLLKLVTR
;
A
#
# COMPACT_ATOMS: atom_id res chain seq x y z
N ALA A 1 30.23 52.24 55.68
CA ALA A 1 29.31 51.17 56.12
C ALA A 1 27.98 51.19 55.37
N GLU A 2 27.33 52.36 55.24
CA GLU A 2 26.03 52.53 54.55
C GLU A 2 25.99 52.01 53.10
N LYS A 3 26.98 52.36 52.28
CA LYS A 3 27.06 51.89 50.88
C LYS A 3 27.07 50.36 50.76
N GLN A 4 27.72 49.64 51.68
CA GLN A 4 27.74 48.17 51.66
C GLN A 4 26.42 47.55 52.08
N ARG A 5 25.70 48.15 53.03
CA ARG A 5 24.34 47.70 53.42
C ARG A 5 23.37 47.91 52.26
N PHE A 6 23.39 49.09 51.64
CA PHE A 6 22.61 49.39 50.44
C PHE A 6 22.89 48.41 49.29
N TYR A 7 24.16 48.03 49.08
CA TYR A 7 24.55 47.07 48.05
C TYR A 7 24.05 45.65 48.35
N LYS A 8 24.11 45.21 49.62
CA LYS A 8 23.58 43.91 50.05
C LYS A 8 22.05 43.85 49.92
N GLU A 9 21.35 44.90 50.34
CA GLU A 9 19.89 45.00 50.28
C GLU A 9 19.35 45.00 48.85
N ASN A 10 20.12 45.50 47.88
CA ASN A 10 19.72 45.54 46.47
C ASN A 10 20.36 44.42 45.61
N MET A 11 21.14 43.52 46.21
CA MET A 11 21.86 42.48 45.48
C MET A 11 20.93 41.55 44.68
N GLU A 12 19.78 41.18 45.22
CA GLU A 12 18.79 40.37 44.51
C GLU A 12 18.30 41.03 43.21
N LYS A 13 18.09 42.35 43.24
CA LYS A 13 17.68 43.11 42.05
C LYS A 13 18.78 43.09 41.00
N VAL A 14 20.04 43.23 41.41
CA VAL A 14 21.19 43.14 40.51
C VAL A 14 21.29 41.76 39.88
N ILE A 15 21.14 40.69 40.67
CA ILE A 15 21.15 39.30 40.17
C ILE A 15 20.03 39.09 39.15
N LYS A 16 18.82 39.60 39.42
CA LYS A 16 17.67 39.50 38.51
C LYS A 16 17.88 40.26 37.21
N VAL A 17 18.47 41.45 37.26
CA VAL A 17 18.82 42.21 36.05
C VAL A 17 19.91 41.49 35.25
N GLN A 18 20.93 40.97 35.92
CA GLN A 18 21.99 40.21 35.27
C GLN A 18 21.48 38.93 34.62
N SER A 19 20.54 38.21 35.24
CA SER A 19 19.97 36.99 34.65
C SER A 19 19.17 37.29 33.38
N ILE A 20 18.39 38.38 33.36
CA ILE A 20 17.68 38.85 32.17
C ILE A 20 18.67 39.22 31.06
N ILE A 21 19.72 39.96 31.38
CA ILE A 21 20.74 40.37 30.39
C ILE A 21 21.47 39.14 29.84
N ARG A 22 21.91 38.21 30.70
CA ARG A 22 22.56 36.97 30.27
C ARG A 22 21.64 36.14 29.37
N ALA A 23 20.37 35.97 29.74
CA ALA A 23 19.39 35.26 28.94
C ALA A 23 19.21 35.91 27.56
N ARG A 24 19.17 37.24 27.50
CA ARG A 24 19.04 38.00 26.25
C ARG A 24 20.28 37.85 25.36
N GLN A 25 21.48 37.90 25.95
CA GLN A 25 22.74 37.68 25.25
C GLN A 25 22.84 36.25 24.70
N GLN A 26 22.47 35.24 25.50
CA GLN A 26 22.48 33.84 25.09
C GLN A 26 21.46 33.58 23.97
N GLY A 27 20.27 34.18 24.05
CA GLY A 27 19.25 34.11 23.00
C GLY A 27 19.69 34.80 21.70
N GLN A 28 20.37 35.94 21.78
CA GLN A 28 20.96 36.59 20.60
C GLN A 28 22.08 35.75 19.98
N ALA A 29 22.93 35.13 20.79
CA ALA A 29 23.99 34.25 20.31
C ALA A 29 23.41 33.01 19.60
N TYR A 30 22.37 32.39 20.15
CA TYR A 30 21.66 31.28 19.50
C TYR A 30 20.97 31.70 18.19
N LYS A 31 20.32 32.89 18.17
CA LYS A 31 19.72 33.45 16.95
C LYS A 31 20.77 33.75 15.88
N SER A 32 21.93 34.25 16.29
CA SER A 32 23.06 34.50 15.37
C SER A 32 23.59 33.20 14.76
N LEU A 33 23.55 32.09 15.50
CA LEU A 33 23.96 30.78 14.99
C LEU A 33 22.95 30.20 13.98
N THR A 34 21.66 30.30 14.29
CA THR A 34 20.57 29.67 13.50
C THR A 34 20.14 30.49 12.27
N SER A 35 20.30 31.81 12.30
CA SER A 35 19.80 32.71 11.24
C SER A 35 20.85 33.63 10.61
N GLY A 36 22.07 33.65 11.17
CA GLY A 36 23.16 34.49 10.66
C GLY A 36 23.96 33.80 9.56
N LYS A 37 24.27 34.54 8.47
CA LYS A 37 25.13 34.02 7.37
C LYS A 37 26.58 33.75 7.79
N ASN A 38 27.08 34.44 8.82
CA ASN A 38 28.45 34.33 9.33
C ASN A 38 28.48 34.52 10.87
N PRO A 39 28.15 33.49 11.67
CA PRO A 39 28.21 33.60 13.12
C PRO A 39 29.66 33.75 13.62
N PRO A 40 29.91 34.50 14.71
CA PRO A 40 31.24 34.61 15.30
C PRO A 40 31.77 33.26 15.81
N VAL A 41 33.07 33.01 15.69
CA VAL A 41 33.72 31.75 16.11
C VAL A 41 33.45 31.41 17.59
N GLY A 42 33.40 32.42 18.47
CA GLY A 42 33.06 32.22 19.89
C GLY A 42 31.62 31.74 20.10
N THR A 43 30.68 32.18 19.26
CA THR A 43 29.29 31.71 19.27
C THR A 43 29.21 30.26 18.78
N VAL A 44 29.94 29.94 17.71
CA VAL A 44 30.01 28.56 17.18
C VAL A 44 30.59 27.60 18.22
N LYS A 45 31.68 27.98 18.90
CA LYS A 45 32.29 27.15 19.97
C LYS A 45 31.32 26.85 21.11
N ASN A 46 30.53 27.83 21.54
CA ASN A 46 29.59 27.67 22.66
C ASN A 46 28.39 26.76 22.32
N PHE A 47 28.05 26.63 21.04
CA PHE A 47 26.91 25.86 20.55
C PHE A 47 27.32 24.73 19.61
N VAL A 48 28.60 24.35 19.56
CA VAL A 48 29.11 23.35 18.61
C VAL A 48 28.46 21.98 18.79
N HIS A 49 28.05 21.66 20.02
CA HIS A 49 27.32 20.45 20.37
C HIS A 49 25.90 20.43 19.78
N LEU A 50 25.30 21.59 19.49
CA LEU A 50 24.02 21.72 18.79
C LEU A 50 24.18 21.70 17.26
N LEU A 51 25.42 21.70 16.77
CA LEU A 51 25.74 21.54 15.35
C LEU A 51 26.28 20.13 15.06
N ASN A 52 26.42 19.30 16.09
CA ASN A 52 26.84 17.91 15.99
C ASN A 52 25.61 17.02 15.71
N ASP A 53 24.85 17.35 14.66
CA ASP A 53 23.65 16.62 14.22
C ASP A 53 24.00 15.28 13.52
N SER A 54 25.29 14.96 13.36
CA SER A 54 25.74 13.78 12.60
C SER A 54 25.31 12.44 13.21
N ASP A 55 25.26 12.33 14.54
CA ASP A 55 25.00 11.04 15.19
C ASP A 55 23.50 10.72 15.22
N PHE A 56 22.65 11.74 15.40
CA PHE A 56 21.19 11.58 15.36
C PHE A 56 20.70 11.29 13.94
N ASP A 57 21.19 12.04 12.94
CA ASP A 57 20.86 11.80 11.53
C ASP A 57 21.35 10.41 11.06
N PHE A 58 22.50 9.94 11.58
CA PHE A 58 23.02 8.62 11.25
C PHE A 58 22.18 7.48 11.84
N ASP A 59 21.76 7.60 13.10
CA ASP A 59 20.88 6.60 13.72
C ASP A 59 19.49 6.56 13.05
N GLU A 60 18.95 7.72 12.65
CA GLU A 60 17.70 7.79 11.89
C GLU A 60 17.83 7.13 10.51
N GLU A 61 18.90 7.41 9.77
CA GLU A 61 19.18 6.79 8.47
C GLU A 61 19.41 5.28 8.60
N LEU A 62 20.11 4.84 9.66
CA LEU A 62 20.34 3.43 9.93
C LEU A 62 19.03 2.67 10.21
N GLU A 63 18.14 3.25 11.02
CA GLU A 63 16.83 2.67 11.30
C GLU A 63 15.93 2.72 10.05
N PHE A 64 15.98 3.78 9.25
CA PHE A 64 15.29 3.85 7.97
C PHE A 64 15.71 2.71 7.03
N GLU A 65 17.02 2.49 6.86
CA GLU A 65 17.54 1.39 6.04
C GLU A 65 17.22 0.01 6.64
N ARG A 66 17.20 -0.12 7.96
CA ARG A 66 16.76 -1.35 8.63
C ARG A 66 15.28 -1.65 8.37
N LEU A 67 14.41 -0.63 8.47
CA LEU A 67 12.99 -0.74 8.14
C LEU A 67 12.82 -1.11 6.66
N ARG A 68 13.54 -0.44 5.77
CA ARG A 68 13.52 -0.74 4.33
C ARG A 68 13.89 -2.19 4.04
N LYS A 69 14.97 -2.70 4.63
CA LYS A 69 15.36 -4.12 4.52
C LYS A 69 14.27 -5.06 5.04
N THR A 70 13.66 -4.71 6.18
CA THR A 70 12.56 -5.49 6.76
C THR A 70 11.36 -5.53 5.82
N VAL A 71 10.98 -4.40 5.22
CA VAL A 71 9.89 -4.33 4.23
C VAL A 71 10.20 -5.21 3.02
N VAL A 72 11.40 -5.10 2.44
CA VAL A 72 11.80 -5.93 1.29
C VAL A 72 11.75 -7.42 1.62
N GLN A 73 12.25 -7.81 2.79
CA GLN A 73 12.20 -9.20 3.23
C GLN A 73 10.76 -9.70 3.42
N ARG A 74 9.88 -8.87 3.99
CA ARG A 74 8.46 -9.19 4.16
C ARG A 74 7.72 -9.29 2.83
N VAL A 75 8.01 -8.41 1.88
CA VAL A 75 7.47 -8.48 0.51
C VAL A 75 7.83 -9.81 -0.13
N ARG A 76 9.12 -10.19 -0.09
CA ARG A 76 9.58 -11.48 -0.63
C ARG A 76 8.94 -12.69 0.06
N GLN A 77 8.75 -12.63 1.38
CA GLN A 77 8.04 -13.69 2.13
C GLN A 77 6.58 -13.81 1.69
N ASN A 78 5.89 -12.68 1.50
CA ASN A 78 4.52 -12.66 1.00
C ASN A 78 4.43 -13.23 -0.43
N GLU A 79 5.35 -12.87 -1.32
CA GLU A 79 5.38 -13.42 -2.69
C GLU A 79 5.52 -14.94 -2.70
N MET A 80 6.40 -15.49 -1.85
CA MET A 80 6.55 -16.95 -1.72
C MET A 80 5.28 -17.62 -1.17
N ALA A 81 4.63 -16.98 -0.19
CA ALA A 81 3.38 -17.50 0.37
C ALA A 81 2.23 -17.44 -0.64
N GLU A 82 2.14 -16.37 -1.42
CA GLU A 82 1.14 -16.19 -2.48
C GLU A 82 1.29 -17.26 -3.56
N GLN A 83 2.52 -17.52 -4.03
CA GLN A 83 2.80 -18.62 -4.96
C GLN A 83 2.41 -19.99 -4.39
N TYR A 84 2.63 -20.21 -3.10
CA TYR A 84 2.25 -21.47 -2.45
C TYR A 84 0.73 -21.64 -2.37
N ILE A 85 0.00 -20.58 -2.00
CA ILE A 85 -1.47 -20.56 -1.98
C ILE A 85 -2.03 -20.80 -3.38
N ASP A 86 -1.49 -20.14 -4.41
CA ASP A 86 -1.90 -20.35 -5.80
C ASP A 86 -1.76 -21.81 -6.25
N GLN A 87 -0.68 -22.47 -5.85
CA GLN A 87 -0.50 -23.90 -6.13
C GLN A 87 -1.53 -24.77 -5.41
N LEU A 88 -1.89 -24.42 -4.17
CA LEU A 88 -2.93 -25.13 -3.42
C LEU A 88 -4.31 -24.94 -4.06
N ASP A 89 -4.65 -23.73 -4.48
CA ASP A 89 -5.93 -23.44 -5.13
C ASP A 89 -6.10 -24.23 -6.43
N ILE A 90 -5.03 -24.35 -7.24
CA ILE A 90 -5.05 -25.19 -8.45
C ILE A 90 -5.29 -26.66 -8.08
N LYS A 91 -4.59 -27.17 -7.06
CA LYS A 91 -4.74 -28.57 -6.61
C LYS A 91 -6.14 -28.84 -6.08
N ILE A 92 -6.69 -27.93 -5.28
CA ILE A 92 -8.06 -28.03 -4.75
C ILE A 92 -9.07 -28.02 -5.90
N ALA A 93 -8.93 -27.10 -6.85
CA ALA A 93 -9.83 -27.02 -8.01
C ALA A 93 -9.80 -28.31 -8.85
N LEU A 94 -8.62 -28.88 -9.08
CA LEU A 94 -8.47 -30.17 -9.76
C LEU A 94 -9.10 -31.32 -8.97
N LEU A 95 -8.90 -31.37 -7.65
CA LEU A 95 -9.50 -32.39 -6.79
C LEU A 95 -11.03 -32.31 -6.78
N VAL A 96 -11.60 -31.11 -6.71
CA VAL A 96 -13.05 -30.89 -6.79
C VAL A 96 -13.59 -31.36 -8.14
N LYS A 97 -12.93 -30.99 -9.24
CA LYS A 97 -13.32 -31.44 -10.59
C LYS A 97 -13.27 -32.97 -10.69
N ASN A 98 -12.17 -33.58 -10.25
CA ASN A 98 -12.01 -35.05 -10.28
C ASN A 98 -13.06 -35.77 -9.44
N LYS A 99 -13.42 -35.23 -8.27
CA LYS A 99 -14.49 -35.80 -7.43
C LYS A 99 -15.83 -35.77 -8.14
N ILE A 100 -16.21 -34.62 -8.71
CA ILE A 100 -17.47 -34.47 -9.46
C ILE A 100 -17.51 -35.47 -10.63
N THR A 101 -16.44 -35.54 -11.42
CA THR A 101 -16.32 -36.48 -12.55
C THR A 101 -16.44 -37.94 -12.09
N LEU A 102 -15.80 -38.31 -10.97
CA LEU A 102 -15.88 -39.67 -10.43
C LEU A 102 -17.28 -39.98 -9.91
N ASP A 103 -17.93 -39.04 -9.23
CA ASP A 103 -19.31 -39.19 -8.73
C ASP A 103 -20.30 -39.41 -9.89
N GLU A 104 -20.13 -38.67 -11.00
CA GLU A 104 -20.91 -38.86 -12.23
C GLU A 104 -20.70 -40.24 -12.85
N VAL A 105 -19.45 -40.69 -12.91
CA VAL A 105 -19.09 -42.03 -13.39
C VAL A 105 -19.73 -43.12 -12.53
N VAL A 106 -19.64 -43.03 -11.21
CA VAL A 106 -20.23 -44.00 -10.28
C VAL A 106 -21.75 -44.03 -10.43
N LYS A 107 -22.40 -42.86 -10.58
CA LYS A 107 -23.83 -42.76 -10.83
C LYS A 107 -24.21 -43.42 -12.15
N HIS A 108 -23.48 -43.17 -13.22
CA HIS A 108 -23.73 -43.78 -14.53
C HIS A 108 -23.53 -45.30 -14.50
N GLN A 109 -22.47 -45.80 -13.85
CA GLN A 109 -22.22 -47.24 -13.70
C GLN A 109 -23.39 -47.92 -12.96
N ARG A 110 -23.89 -47.32 -11.87
CA ARG A 110 -25.04 -47.84 -11.11
C ARG A 110 -26.33 -47.86 -11.91
N HIS A 111 -26.56 -46.86 -12.76
CA HIS A 111 -27.81 -46.74 -13.53
C HIS A 111 -27.81 -47.51 -14.86
N PHE A 112 -26.66 -47.62 -15.54
CA PHE A 112 -26.62 -48.10 -16.92
C PHE A 112 -25.72 -49.32 -17.16
N GLY A 113 -24.99 -49.81 -16.14
CA GLY A 113 -24.24 -51.08 -16.21
C GLY A 113 -23.14 -51.17 -17.29
N GLY A 114 -22.81 -50.06 -17.97
CA GLY A 114 -21.92 -50.01 -19.13
C GLY A 114 -20.47 -49.63 -18.81
N HIS A 115 -19.58 -49.80 -19.81
CA HIS A 115 -18.13 -49.62 -19.70
C HIS A 115 -17.74 -48.16 -19.42
N VAL A 116 -16.94 -47.96 -18.37
CA VAL A 116 -16.58 -46.65 -17.78
C VAL A 116 -15.69 -45.78 -18.69
N GLY A 117 -14.97 -46.40 -19.63
CA GLY A 117 -13.97 -45.73 -20.48
C GLY A 117 -14.52 -44.64 -21.39
N SER A 118 -15.82 -44.65 -21.74
CA SER A 118 -16.40 -43.63 -22.63
C SER A 118 -16.73 -42.31 -21.92
N LEU A 119 -16.85 -42.29 -20.59
CA LEU A 119 -17.19 -41.08 -19.80
C LEU A 119 -15.95 -40.29 -19.37
N LEU A 120 -14.79 -40.96 -19.29
CA LEU A 120 -13.51 -40.34 -18.94
C LEU A 120 -12.80 -39.72 -20.15
N ASN A 121 -13.55 -39.38 -21.21
CA ASN A 121 -12.99 -38.69 -22.35
C ASN A 121 -12.52 -37.30 -21.90
N ASN A 122 -11.20 -37.13 -21.87
CA ASN A 122 -10.46 -35.96 -21.41
C ASN A 122 -10.68 -34.70 -22.27
N THR A 123 -11.63 -34.75 -23.21
CA THR A 123 -11.92 -33.72 -24.20
C THR A 123 -12.56 -32.48 -23.58
N GLU A 124 -13.13 -32.56 -22.37
CA GLU A 124 -13.67 -31.41 -21.63
C GLU A 124 -12.63 -30.60 -20.82
N ILE A 125 -11.34 -30.94 -20.92
CA ILE A 125 -10.28 -30.12 -20.31
C ILE A 125 -9.97 -28.87 -21.13
N SER A 126 -10.30 -28.88 -22.42
CA SER A 126 -10.06 -27.77 -23.32
C SER A 126 -11.36 -27.06 -23.67
N SER A 127 -11.56 -25.88 -23.11
CA SER A 127 -12.63 -24.99 -23.56
C SER A 127 -12.40 -24.56 -25.02
N LYS A 128 -13.48 -24.53 -25.80
CA LYS A 128 -13.47 -23.99 -27.18
C LYS A 128 -13.59 -22.46 -27.20
N ASP A 129 -14.00 -21.85 -26.10
CA ASP A 129 -14.12 -20.40 -25.99
C ASP A 129 -12.75 -19.78 -25.65
N PRO A 130 -12.19 -18.91 -26.51
CA PRO A 130 -10.94 -18.22 -26.25
C PRO A 130 -10.96 -17.35 -24.98
N PHE A 131 -12.13 -16.97 -24.47
CA PHE A 131 -12.30 -16.14 -23.28
C PHE A 131 -12.64 -16.94 -22.02
N ASP A 132 -12.70 -18.26 -22.10
CA ASP A 132 -12.94 -19.07 -20.91
C ASP A 132 -11.72 -19.11 -19.98
N LEU A 133 -11.86 -18.40 -18.87
CA LEU A 133 -10.88 -18.34 -17.79
C LEU A 133 -11.06 -19.47 -16.76
N LYS A 134 -12.14 -20.26 -16.85
CA LYS A 134 -12.46 -21.33 -15.88
C LYS A 134 -11.76 -22.64 -16.18
N ALA A 135 -11.27 -22.82 -17.40
CA ALA A 135 -10.56 -24.03 -17.77
C ALA A 135 -9.28 -24.18 -16.94
N LEU A 136 -9.07 -25.36 -16.33
CA LEU A 136 -7.91 -25.70 -15.50
C LEU A 136 -6.69 -26.04 -16.37
N ASN A 137 -6.32 -25.12 -17.27
CA ASN A 137 -5.15 -25.25 -18.15
C ASN A 137 -4.24 -24.01 -18.02
N LYS A 138 -2.98 -24.17 -18.46
CA LYS A 138 -1.94 -23.13 -18.33
C LYS A 138 -2.30 -21.83 -19.06
N ASN A 139 -2.96 -21.91 -20.22
CA ASN A 139 -3.28 -20.73 -21.03
C ASN A 139 -4.40 -19.89 -20.42
N SER A 140 -5.49 -20.53 -19.98
CA SER A 140 -6.59 -19.86 -19.28
C SER A 140 -6.11 -19.24 -17.97
N ARG A 141 -5.21 -19.92 -17.23
CA ARG A 141 -4.60 -19.36 -16.01
C ARG A 141 -3.75 -18.12 -16.31
N ARG A 142 -2.88 -18.17 -17.31
CA ARG A 142 -2.06 -17.01 -17.70
C ARG A 142 -2.91 -15.81 -18.14
N LYS A 143 -4.02 -16.06 -18.85
CA LYS A 143 -4.98 -14.99 -19.19
C LYS A 143 -5.63 -14.41 -17.93
N LEU A 144 -6.02 -15.25 -16.97
CA LEU A 144 -6.59 -14.81 -15.71
C LEU A 144 -5.61 -13.90 -14.95
N GLU A 145 -4.34 -14.28 -14.87
CA GLU A 145 -3.27 -13.46 -14.26
C GLU A 145 -3.16 -12.09 -14.93
N HIS A 146 -3.12 -12.02 -16.26
CA HIS A 146 -3.08 -10.74 -16.98
C HIS A 146 -4.34 -9.89 -16.77
N TYR A 147 -5.52 -10.50 -16.67
CA TYR A 147 -6.73 -9.76 -16.33
C TYR A 147 -6.69 -9.23 -14.89
N GLN A 148 -6.14 -9.99 -13.94
CA GLN A 148 -5.94 -9.52 -12.56
C GLN A 148 -5.00 -8.32 -12.53
N GLU A 149 -3.87 -8.37 -13.23
CA GLU A 149 -2.93 -7.24 -13.38
C GLU A 149 -3.61 -6.01 -13.99
N LEU A 150 -4.37 -6.20 -15.07
CA LEU A 150 -5.14 -5.13 -15.72
C LEU A 150 -6.15 -4.49 -14.75
N PHE A 151 -6.92 -5.31 -14.04
CA PHE A 151 -7.94 -4.82 -13.10
C PHE A 151 -7.31 -4.10 -11.91
N PHE A 152 -6.19 -4.60 -11.40
CA PHE A 152 -5.42 -3.92 -10.37
C PHE A 152 -4.93 -2.55 -10.86
N LEU A 153 -4.43 -2.46 -12.10
CA LEU A 153 -4.04 -1.19 -12.70
C LEU A 153 -5.24 -0.23 -12.82
N LEU A 154 -6.39 -0.70 -13.29
CA LEU A 154 -7.60 0.12 -13.41
C LEU A 154 -8.12 0.63 -12.06
N GLN A 155 -8.03 -0.18 -11.00
CA GLN A 155 -8.40 0.22 -9.64
C GLN A 155 -7.44 1.29 -9.07
N THR A 156 -6.14 1.08 -9.24
CA THR A 156 -5.11 1.93 -8.61
C THR A 156 -4.85 3.23 -9.39
N GLN A 157 -5.10 3.22 -10.70
CA GLN A 157 -4.92 4.34 -11.62
C GLN A 157 -6.27 4.85 -12.16
N PRO A 158 -6.98 5.70 -11.39
CA PRO A 158 -8.35 6.11 -11.72
C PRO A 158 -8.47 6.90 -13.03
N GLN A 159 -7.37 7.45 -13.56
CA GLN A 159 -7.38 8.21 -14.81
C GLN A 159 -7.90 7.41 -16.01
N TYR A 160 -7.69 6.09 -16.05
CA TYR A 160 -8.17 5.27 -17.16
C TYR A 160 -9.69 5.13 -17.13
N LEU A 161 -10.25 4.81 -15.96
CA LEU A 161 -11.70 4.69 -15.76
C LEU A 161 -12.39 6.05 -15.89
N ALA A 162 -11.79 7.13 -15.38
CA ALA A 162 -12.35 8.48 -15.56
C ALA A 162 -12.46 8.87 -17.04
N ARG A 163 -11.43 8.59 -17.85
CA ARG A 163 -11.48 8.82 -19.31
C ARG A 163 -12.54 7.96 -19.98
N LEU A 164 -12.68 6.70 -19.55
CA LEU A 164 -13.73 5.81 -20.05
C LEU A 164 -15.12 6.38 -19.74
N PHE A 165 -15.39 6.78 -18.50
CA PHE A 165 -16.68 7.38 -18.11
C PHE A 165 -16.99 8.66 -18.87
N HIS A 166 -15.99 9.50 -19.11
CA HIS A 166 -16.16 10.70 -19.92
C HIS A 166 -16.62 10.35 -21.35
N LYS A 167 -15.96 9.37 -21.99
CA LYS A 167 -16.34 8.91 -23.33
C LYS A 167 -17.74 8.29 -23.37
N LEU A 168 -18.08 7.49 -22.36
CA LEU A 168 -19.40 6.87 -22.26
C LEU A 168 -20.52 7.91 -22.10
N LYS A 169 -20.25 8.99 -21.35
CA LYS A 169 -21.18 10.12 -21.22
C LYS A 169 -21.35 10.88 -22.53
N GLU A 170 -20.25 11.17 -23.25
CA GLU A 170 -20.28 11.85 -24.55
C GLU A 170 -21.09 11.07 -25.60
N GLN A 171 -21.01 9.74 -25.58
CA GLN A 171 -21.70 8.88 -26.53
C GLN A 171 -23.21 8.74 -26.28
N GLY A 172 -23.74 9.31 -25.18
CA GLY A 172 -25.17 9.29 -24.88
C GLY A 172 -25.70 7.86 -24.67
N MET A 173 -25.02 7.08 -23.83
CA MET A 173 -25.40 5.68 -23.61
C MET A 173 -26.86 5.51 -23.12
N PRO A 174 -27.56 4.45 -23.58
CA PRO A 174 -28.85 4.05 -23.01
C PRO A 174 -28.76 3.75 -21.51
N GLU A 175 -29.82 4.06 -20.76
CA GLU A 175 -29.88 3.89 -19.29
C GLU A 175 -29.60 2.43 -18.85
N GLN A 176 -30.04 1.45 -19.65
CA GLN A 176 -29.81 0.03 -19.37
C GLN A 176 -28.32 -0.35 -19.41
N GLU A 177 -27.57 0.22 -20.36
CA GLU A 177 -26.12 0.01 -20.45
C GLU A 177 -25.39 0.73 -19.31
N GLY A 178 -25.90 1.91 -18.91
CA GLY A 178 -25.42 2.63 -17.72
C GLY A 178 -25.46 1.76 -16.46
N LYS A 179 -26.60 1.13 -16.16
CA LYS A 179 -26.75 0.23 -15.00
C LYS A 179 -25.84 -0.99 -15.07
N ARG A 180 -25.59 -1.51 -16.28
CA ARG A 180 -24.66 -2.62 -16.49
C ARG A 180 -23.23 -2.20 -16.19
N ILE A 181 -22.81 -1.02 -16.63
CA ILE A 181 -21.47 -0.48 -16.33
C ILE A 181 -21.33 -0.20 -14.85
N GLU A 182 -22.34 0.37 -14.20
CA GLU A 182 -22.35 0.57 -12.75
C GLU A 182 -22.11 -0.76 -12.00
N LEU A 183 -22.85 -1.82 -12.36
CA LEU A 183 -22.66 -3.14 -11.76
C LEU A 183 -21.26 -3.70 -12.03
N LEU A 184 -20.72 -3.51 -13.24
CA LEU A 184 -19.36 -3.93 -13.58
C LEU A 184 -18.30 -3.16 -12.77
N MET A 185 -18.51 -1.87 -12.53
CA MET A 185 -17.63 -1.07 -11.68
C MET A 185 -17.70 -1.52 -10.23
N MET A 186 -18.91 -1.76 -9.70
CA MET A 186 -19.06 -2.32 -8.36
C MET A 186 -18.38 -3.69 -8.24
N GLY A 187 -18.54 -4.56 -9.24
CA GLY A 187 -17.84 -5.84 -9.31
C GLY A 187 -16.32 -5.70 -9.37
N LEU A 188 -15.81 -4.76 -10.18
CA LEU A 188 -14.38 -4.45 -10.30
C LEU A 188 -13.81 -4.03 -8.94
N PHE A 189 -14.51 -3.22 -8.15
CA PHE A 189 -14.10 -2.82 -6.81
C PHE A 189 -14.59 -3.75 -5.70
N GLY A 190 -14.97 -5.00 -6.01
CA GLY A 190 -15.39 -5.99 -5.01
C GLY A 190 -16.52 -5.48 -4.10
N PHE A 191 -17.44 -4.68 -4.66
CA PHE A 191 -18.53 -4.00 -3.96
C PHE A 191 -18.08 -3.15 -2.77
N ALA A 192 -16.84 -2.63 -2.81
CA ALA A 192 -16.23 -1.85 -1.73
C ALA A 192 -16.22 -2.56 -0.36
N GLN A 193 -16.22 -3.90 -0.35
CA GLN A 193 -16.31 -4.68 0.90
C GLN A 193 -15.08 -4.56 1.79
N LYS A 194 -13.91 -4.23 1.24
CA LYS A 194 -12.70 -3.97 2.02
C LYS A 194 -12.26 -2.52 1.84
N ARG A 195 -11.62 -1.98 2.89
CA ARG A 195 -11.17 -0.58 2.96
C ARG A 195 -10.29 -0.14 1.79
N ARG A 196 -9.46 -1.05 1.25
CA ARG A 196 -8.59 -0.76 0.10
C ARG A 196 -9.41 -0.44 -1.15
N GLU A 197 -10.35 -1.31 -1.48
CA GLU A 197 -11.22 -1.19 -2.64
C GLU A 197 -12.17 0.00 -2.48
N GLU A 198 -12.73 0.20 -1.28
CA GLU A 198 -13.53 1.38 -0.94
C GLU A 198 -12.75 2.68 -1.19
N TYR A 199 -11.53 2.77 -0.68
CA TYR A 199 -10.66 3.93 -0.88
C TYR A 199 -10.43 4.23 -2.37
N TYR A 200 -10.11 3.21 -3.17
CA TYR A 200 -9.89 3.41 -4.61
C TYR A 200 -11.16 3.79 -5.36
N LEU A 201 -12.30 3.24 -4.99
CA LEU A 201 -13.60 3.62 -5.56
C LEU A 201 -13.93 5.09 -5.24
N LEU A 202 -13.76 5.51 -3.98
CA LEU A 202 -13.98 6.90 -3.58
C LEU A 202 -13.01 7.85 -4.31
N LYS A 203 -11.75 7.45 -4.47
CA LYS A 203 -10.75 8.20 -5.23
C LYS A 203 -11.11 8.36 -6.72
N LEU A 204 -11.80 7.37 -7.29
CA LEU A 204 -12.30 7.44 -8.67
C LEU A 204 -13.48 8.40 -8.78
N VAL A 205 -14.45 8.33 -7.86
CA VAL A 205 -15.68 9.15 -7.87
C VAL A 205 -15.41 10.61 -7.53
N THR A 206 -14.40 10.90 -6.71
CA THR A 206 -14.03 12.27 -6.32
C THR A 206 -13.27 13.04 -7.42
N ARG A 207 -12.91 12.40 -8.52
CA ARG A 207 -12.21 12.99 -9.67
C ARG A 207 -13.15 13.40 -10.78
#